data_AF-A0A933LZU2-F1
#
_entry.id   AF-A0A933LZU2-F1
#
_cell.length_a   1.000
_cell.length_b   1.000
_cell.length_c   1.000
_cell.angle_alpha   90.00
_cell.angle_beta   90.00
_cell.angle_gamma   90.00
#
_symmetry.space_group_name_H-M   'P 1'
#
loop_
_entity.id
_entity.type
_entity.pdbx_description
1 polymer ?
#
loop_
_entity_poly.entity_id
_entity_poly.type
_entity_poly.pdbx_seq_one_letter_code
_entity_poly.pdbx_strand_id
1 'polypeptide(L)'
;MNTASGIAIAPTRNNKPLSPEEFESLPEEEQKELDAAREQIKDEMEGMLRVLRNAEKATREAQRQLNQRVATSVVDRYLDELRAKYTAHGETVFYLNEVQQDIVDHVNDFLPTDDPKDDAATQPRPDFRRYTVNLVVDHSKTDGAPVIVELNPTFAKLLGRIENESRFGMLLTDFTLIKTGALHAANGGYLVLRARDVFYEPLAWDALKRSMISGYVRTEDITSRTGFGATKTLDPEPIPLDLKVVLVGSPDIYYDLLHLDEDFGSIFKVKADFVSEMPRTNDNEIRAVHCHALRRRETAPV
;
A
#
# COMPACT_ATOMS: atom_id res chain seq x y z
N MET A 1 19.02 3.80 52.82
CA MET A 1 17.93 4.42 52.02
C MET A 1 18.38 4.52 50.58
N ASN A 2 17.62 3.95 49.64
CA ASN A 2 17.94 3.88 48.21
C ASN A 2 17.53 5.17 47.49
N THR A 3 18.43 5.77 46.72
CA THR A 3 18.09 6.78 45.71
C THR A 3 17.86 6.11 44.36
N ALA A 4 17.11 6.79 43.48
CA ALA A 4 16.61 6.28 42.20
C ALA A 4 17.69 5.84 41.18
N SER A 5 18.98 5.97 41.49
CA SER A 5 20.10 5.55 40.63
C SER A 5 20.89 4.35 41.20
N GLY A 6 20.48 3.76 42.33
CA GLY A 6 21.12 2.57 42.90
C GLY A 6 22.53 2.76 43.48
N ILE A 7 23.06 3.99 43.49
CA ILE A 7 24.38 4.32 44.06
C ILE A 7 24.17 4.98 45.43
N ALA A 8 24.66 4.33 46.49
CA ALA A 8 24.61 4.84 47.85
C ALA A 8 25.97 5.38 48.28
N ILE A 9 26.02 6.66 48.66
CA ILE A 9 27.21 7.31 49.23
C ILE A 9 27.17 7.10 50.75
N ALA A 10 28.22 6.51 51.32
CA ALA A 10 28.35 6.25 52.75
C ALA A 10 29.62 6.91 53.32
N PRO A 11 29.55 7.55 54.50
CA PRO A 11 30.73 8.13 55.16
C PRO A 11 31.68 7.03 55.62
N THR A 12 32.98 7.32 55.60
CA THR A 12 34.02 6.35 55.97
C THR A 12 34.93 6.89 57.07
N ARG A 13 35.39 6.00 57.96
CA ARG A 13 36.42 6.26 58.98
C ARG A 13 37.44 5.13 58.91
N ASN A 14 38.74 5.45 58.79
CA ASN A 14 39.80 4.45 58.59
C ASN A 14 39.54 3.49 57.41
N ASN A 15 39.05 4.00 56.26
CA ASN A 15 38.67 3.22 55.08
C ASN A 15 37.57 2.17 55.29
N LYS A 16 36.76 2.27 56.36
CA LYS A 16 35.58 1.42 56.57
C LYS A 16 34.30 2.25 56.54
N PRO A 17 33.22 1.77 55.89
CA PRO A 17 31.91 2.41 55.94
C PRO A 17 31.42 2.45 57.39
N LEU A 18 30.97 3.63 57.83
CA LEU A 18 30.31 3.77 59.12
C LEU A 18 28.90 3.19 59.05
N SER A 19 28.52 2.42 60.07
CA SER A 19 27.13 2.04 60.29
C SER A 19 26.29 3.24 60.79
N PRO A 20 24.96 3.20 60.67
CA PRO A 20 24.09 4.28 61.16
C PRO A 20 24.29 4.60 62.65
N GLU A 21 24.50 3.56 63.47
CA GLU A 21 24.70 3.66 64.92
C GLU A 21 26.06 4.34 65.26
N GLU A 22 27.11 4.05 64.48
CA GLU A 22 28.43 4.67 64.66
C GLU A 22 28.44 6.13 64.21
N PHE A 23 27.65 6.49 63.20
CA PHE A 23 27.50 7.87 62.73
C PHE A 23 26.77 8.74 63.75
N GLU A 24 25.67 8.23 64.34
CA GLU A 24 24.91 8.93 65.40
C GLU A 24 25.72 9.13 66.68
N SER A 25 26.75 8.31 66.92
CA SER A 25 27.67 8.41 68.06
C SER A 25 28.75 9.50 67.93
N LEU A 26 28.89 10.12 66.75
CA LEU A 26 29.87 11.18 66.49
C LEU A 26 29.42 12.52 67.11
N PRO A 27 30.36 13.45 67.40
CA PRO A 27 30.02 14.82 67.77
C PRO A 27 29.15 15.51 66.70
N GLU A 28 28.20 16.37 67.10
CA GLU A 28 27.30 17.08 66.16
C GLU A 28 28.05 17.89 65.08
N GLU A 29 29.21 18.45 65.42
CA GLU A 29 30.09 19.15 64.46
C GLU A 29 30.62 18.20 63.38
N GLU A 30 31.12 17.01 63.77
CA GLU A 30 31.61 15.99 62.82
C GLU A 30 30.47 15.42 61.96
N GLN A 31 29.26 15.26 62.53
CA GLN A 31 28.08 14.82 61.76
C GLN A 31 27.72 15.85 60.68
N LYS A 32 27.68 17.15 61.04
CA LYS A 32 27.39 18.24 60.09
C LYS A 32 28.43 18.35 58.97
N GLU A 33 29.71 18.18 59.30
CA GLU A 33 30.78 18.18 58.28
C GLU A 33 30.63 17.01 57.30
N LEU A 34 30.36 15.80 57.81
CA LEU A 34 30.16 14.61 56.97
C LEU A 34 28.89 14.71 56.10
N ASP A 35 27.80 15.27 56.63
CA ASP A 35 26.57 15.50 55.87
C ASP A 35 26.76 16.58 54.79
N ALA A 36 27.49 17.67 55.09
CA ALA A 36 27.81 18.70 54.11
C ALA A 36 28.71 18.14 52.98
N ALA A 37 29.73 17.36 53.32
CA ALA A 37 30.57 16.68 52.34
C ALA A 37 29.79 15.66 51.50
N ARG A 38 28.85 14.94 52.13
CA ARG A 38 27.96 14.00 51.43
C ARG A 38 27.06 14.70 50.43
N GLU A 39 26.47 15.84 50.79
CA GLU A 39 25.62 16.60 49.87
C GLU A 39 26.44 17.19 48.72
N GLN A 40 27.66 17.67 48.98
CA GLN A 40 28.57 18.13 47.92
C GLN A 40 28.91 17.00 46.93
N ILE A 41 29.29 15.82 47.43
CA ILE A 41 29.60 14.66 46.56
C ILE A 41 28.37 14.23 45.76
N LYS A 42 27.19 14.28 46.37
CA LYS A 42 25.93 13.95 45.71
C LYS A 42 25.62 14.94 44.58
N ASP A 43 25.79 16.25 44.80
CA ASP A 43 25.60 17.28 43.79
C ASP A 43 26.58 17.12 42.62
N GLU A 44 27.86 16.87 42.91
CA GLU A 44 28.88 16.59 41.89
C GLU A 44 28.56 15.32 41.07
N MET A 45 28.09 14.27 41.75
CA MET A 45 27.67 13.01 41.11
C MET A 45 26.43 13.20 40.23
N GLU A 46 25.43 13.94 40.69
CA GLU A 46 24.25 14.29 39.88
C GLU A 46 24.65 15.11 38.64
N GLY A 47 25.59 16.06 38.80
CA GLY A 47 26.19 16.79 37.70
C GLY A 47 26.87 15.87 36.68
N MET A 48 27.69 14.93 37.14
CA MET A 48 28.37 13.94 36.28
C MET A 48 27.39 13.01 35.56
N LEU A 49 26.36 12.51 36.24
CA LEU A 49 25.33 11.66 35.63
C LEU A 49 24.55 12.41 34.54
N ARG A 50 24.29 13.70 34.73
CA ARG A 50 23.66 14.55 33.71
C ARG A 50 24.57 14.70 32.48
N VAL A 51 25.87 14.92 32.68
CA VAL A 51 26.85 14.97 31.58
C VAL A 51 26.91 13.63 30.85
N LEU A 52 26.95 12.50 31.56
CA LEU A 52 26.96 11.16 30.96
C LEU A 52 25.71 10.92 30.10
N ARG A 53 24.52 11.20 30.63
CA ARG A 53 23.25 11.06 29.87
C ARG A 53 23.24 11.92 28.61
N ASN A 54 23.75 13.15 28.69
CA ASN A 54 23.86 14.03 27.53
C ASN A 54 24.86 13.50 26.49
N ALA A 55 26.01 12.98 26.94
CA ALA A 55 27.01 12.36 26.07
C ALA A 55 26.47 11.08 25.39
N GLU A 56 25.73 10.24 26.12
CA GLU A 56 25.06 9.06 25.55
C GLU A 56 24.03 9.47 24.48
N LYS A 57 23.21 10.49 24.76
CA LYS A 57 22.23 11.00 23.79
C LYS A 57 22.92 11.56 22.53
N ALA A 58 23.97 12.36 22.70
CA ALA A 58 24.75 12.91 21.59
C ALA A 58 25.41 11.80 20.75
N THR A 59 25.94 10.77 21.41
CA THR A 59 26.55 9.62 20.75
C THR A 59 25.53 8.83 19.93
N ARG A 60 24.34 8.56 20.49
CA ARG A 60 23.26 7.88 19.76
C ARG A 60 22.79 8.67 18.55
N GLU A 61 22.67 9.99 18.69
CA GLU A 61 22.29 10.86 17.58
C GLU A 61 23.36 10.90 16.48
N ALA A 62 24.64 11.02 16.86
CA ALA A 62 25.75 10.98 15.92
C ALA A 62 25.83 9.63 15.18
N GLN A 63 25.58 8.52 15.88
CA GLN A 63 25.51 7.19 15.28
C GLN A 63 24.33 7.08 14.30
N ARG A 64 23.15 7.57 14.67
CA ARG A 64 21.98 7.61 13.78
C ARG A 64 22.27 8.40 12.50
N GLN A 65 22.85 9.59 12.62
CA GLN A 65 23.20 10.44 11.47
C GLN A 65 24.29 9.82 10.60
N LEU A 66 25.25 9.11 11.21
CA LEU A 66 26.26 8.35 10.45
C LEU A 66 25.60 7.22 9.66
N ASN A 67 24.75 6.43 10.31
CA ASN A 67 24.04 5.32 9.67
C ASN A 67 23.17 5.82 8.52
N GLN A 68 22.42 6.91 8.72
CA GLN A 68 21.60 7.53 7.67
C GLN A 68 22.46 7.97 6.48
N ARG A 69 23.57 8.68 6.70
CA ARG A 69 24.46 9.12 5.60
C ARG A 69 25.03 7.95 4.79
N VAL A 70 25.47 6.90 5.49
CA VAL A 70 26.00 5.70 4.84
C VAL A 70 24.90 5.00 4.04
N ALA A 71 23.72 4.83 4.63
CA ALA A 71 22.59 4.21 3.96
C ALA A 71 22.11 5.00 2.74
N THR A 72 21.98 6.32 2.83
CA THR A 72 21.69 7.19 1.69
C THR A 72 22.66 6.91 0.54
N SER A 73 23.97 6.92 0.81
CA SER A 73 24.98 6.67 -0.23
C SER A 73 24.90 5.27 -0.84
N VAL A 74 24.55 4.25 -0.05
CA VAL A 74 24.39 2.87 -0.54
C VAL A 74 23.12 2.74 -1.36
N VAL A 75 22.00 3.29 -0.88
CA VAL A 75 20.68 3.21 -1.54
C VAL A 75 20.69 3.99 -2.85
N ASP A 76 21.25 5.20 -2.87
CA ASP A 76 21.37 6.02 -4.09
C ASP A 76 22.09 5.27 -5.21
N ARG A 77 23.16 4.53 -4.88
CA ARG A 77 23.87 3.72 -5.87
C ARG A 77 22.98 2.73 -6.62
N TYR A 78 21.96 2.17 -5.96
CA TYR A 78 21.01 1.25 -6.60
C TYR A 78 19.82 1.97 -7.25
N LEU A 79 19.31 3.04 -6.63
CA LEU A 79 18.12 3.73 -7.12
C LEU A 79 18.42 4.73 -8.24
N ASP A 80 19.63 5.27 -8.33
CA ASP A 80 20.00 6.26 -9.35
C ASP A 80 19.94 5.67 -10.77
N GLU A 81 20.33 4.40 -10.93
CA GLU A 81 20.18 3.69 -12.21
C GLU A 81 18.70 3.58 -12.61
N LEU A 82 17.81 3.32 -11.65
CA LEU A 82 16.37 3.24 -11.88
C LEU A 82 15.75 4.62 -12.17
N ARG A 83 16.15 5.66 -11.43
CA ARG A 83 15.71 7.05 -11.65
C ARG A 83 16.12 7.53 -13.04
N ALA A 84 17.35 7.24 -13.46
CA ALA A 84 17.83 7.57 -14.80
C ALA A 84 17.03 6.81 -15.89
N LYS A 85 16.71 5.54 -15.65
CA LYS A 85 15.90 4.74 -16.59
C LYS A 85 14.47 5.25 -16.72
N TYR A 86 13.85 5.69 -15.63
CA TYR A 86 12.45 6.11 -15.58
C TYR A 86 12.26 7.62 -15.50
N THR A 87 13.24 8.43 -15.92
CA THR A 87 13.20 9.90 -15.80
C THR A 87 11.97 10.54 -16.48
N ALA A 88 11.45 9.91 -17.53
CA ALA A 88 10.23 10.37 -18.22
C ALA A 88 8.93 10.13 -17.41
N HIS A 89 8.96 9.33 -16.35
CA HIS A 89 7.82 8.96 -15.52
C HIS A 89 7.97 9.58 -14.12
N GLY A 90 7.46 10.81 -13.97
CA GLY A 90 7.58 11.59 -12.73
C GLY A 90 7.11 10.86 -11.47
N GLU A 91 5.95 10.20 -11.55
CA GLU A 91 5.39 9.41 -10.44
C GLU A 91 6.30 8.25 -10.02
N THR A 92 6.96 7.58 -10.98
CA THR A 92 7.91 6.51 -10.66
C THR A 92 9.14 7.07 -9.96
N VAL A 93 9.67 8.21 -10.41
CA VAL A 93 10.80 8.87 -9.74
C VAL A 93 10.41 9.34 -8.34
N PHE A 94 9.20 9.88 -8.17
CA PHE A 94 8.65 10.26 -6.88
C PHE A 94 8.60 9.07 -5.92
N TYR A 95 8.00 7.94 -6.35
CA TYR A 95 7.98 6.70 -5.56
C TYR A 95 9.39 6.21 -5.16
N LEU A 96 10.35 6.23 -6.08
CA LEU A 96 11.73 5.83 -5.77
C LEU A 96 12.38 6.74 -4.72
N ASN A 97 12.04 8.04 -4.69
CA ASN A 97 12.50 8.96 -3.65
C ASN A 97 11.85 8.67 -2.30
N GLU A 98 10.56 8.34 -2.28
CA GLU A 98 9.90 7.91 -1.04
C GLU A 98 10.49 6.60 -0.49
N VAL A 99 10.76 5.63 -1.37
CA VAL A 99 11.45 4.38 -1.00
C VAL A 99 12.82 4.67 -0.40
N GLN A 100 13.61 5.57 -1.00
CA GLN A 100 14.90 5.96 -0.44
C GLN A 100 14.74 6.53 0.97
N GLN A 101 13.86 7.51 1.13
CA GLN A 101 13.66 8.21 2.39
C GLN A 101 13.21 7.23 3.49
N ASP A 102 12.28 6.34 3.16
CA ASP A 102 11.77 5.33 4.09
C ASP A 102 12.84 4.33 4.52
N ILE A 103 13.72 3.88 3.60
CA ILE A 103 14.87 3.02 3.95
C ILE A 103 15.83 3.75 4.89
N VAL A 104 16.11 5.03 4.64
CA VAL A 104 17.03 5.85 5.46
C VAL A 104 16.45 6.11 6.85
N ASP A 105 15.16 6.38 6.95
CA ASP A 105 14.48 6.62 8.22
C ASP A 105 14.39 5.35 9.08
N HIS A 106 14.34 4.18 8.43
CA HIS A 106 14.26 2.86 9.06
C HIS A 106 15.54 2.04 8.90
N VAL A 107 16.71 2.69 8.82
CA VAL A 107 17.97 1.98 8.54
C VAL A 107 18.29 0.86 9.53
N ASN A 108 17.82 1.00 10.78
CA ASN A 108 18.03 0.01 11.83
C ASN A 108 17.36 -1.34 11.51
N ASP A 109 16.30 -1.35 10.70
CA ASP A 109 15.62 -2.58 10.26
C ASP A 109 16.49 -3.41 9.31
N PHE A 110 17.52 -2.79 8.71
CA PHE A 110 18.45 -3.44 7.78
C PHE A 110 19.77 -3.83 8.42
N LEU A 111 20.02 -3.41 9.67
CA LEU A 111 21.23 -3.74 10.38
C LEU A 111 21.09 -5.13 11.05
N PRO A 112 22.15 -5.95 11.04
CA PRO A 112 22.13 -7.21 11.79
C PRO A 112 21.99 -6.92 13.29
N THR A 113 21.06 -7.62 13.93
CA THR A 113 20.93 -7.61 15.38
C THR A 113 21.97 -8.56 15.98
N ASP A 114 22.98 -8.01 16.64
CA ASP A 114 24.08 -8.79 17.25
C ASP A 114 23.72 -9.42 18.61
N ASP A 115 22.46 -9.38 19.04
CA ASP A 115 22.06 -9.87 20.37
C ASP A 115 21.71 -11.38 20.34
N PRO A 116 22.50 -12.27 20.97
CA PRO A 116 22.25 -13.73 20.95
C PRO A 116 21.01 -14.15 21.75
N LYS A 117 20.37 -13.20 22.45
CA LYS A 117 19.12 -13.37 23.20
C LYS A 117 17.88 -12.95 22.42
N ASP A 118 18.03 -12.44 21.21
CA ASP A 118 16.91 -12.25 20.29
C ASP A 118 16.50 -13.61 19.72
N ASP A 119 15.76 -14.36 20.55
CA ASP A 119 14.89 -15.40 20.03
C ASP A 119 14.06 -14.78 18.91
N ALA A 120 14.20 -15.30 17.70
CA ALA A 120 13.48 -14.90 16.49
C ALA A 120 11.93 -15.00 16.59
N ALA A 121 11.41 -15.29 17.79
CA ALA A 121 10.01 -15.38 18.16
C ALA A 121 9.41 -14.07 18.71
N THR A 122 10.22 -13.09 19.16
CA THR A 122 9.72 -11.92 19.91
C THR A 122 9.83 -10.56 19.19
N GLN A 123 10.67 -10.44 18.16
CA GLN A 123 10.70 -9.24 17.32
C GLN A 123 10.10 -9.54 15.94
N PRO A 124 9.09 -8.76 15.48
CA PRO A 124 8.58 -8.91 14.13
C PRO A 124 9.73 -8.62 13.16
N ARG A 125 10.11 -9.63 12.35
CA ARG A 125 11.07 -9.42 11.26
C ARG A 125 10.58 -8.25 10.39
N PRO A 126 11.47 -7.34 9.96
CA PRO A 126 11.07 -6.25 9.10
C PRO A 126 10.48 -6.80 7.80
N ASP A 127 9.26 -6.35 7.47
CA ASP A 127 8.53 -6.80 6.29
C ASP A 127 8.91 -5.93 5.09
N PHE A 128 9.85 -6.43 4.29
CA PHE A 128 10.31 -5.76 3.08
C PHE A 128 9.27 -5.75 1.95
N ARG A 129 8.08 -6.35 2.15
CA ARG A 129 6.97 -6.24 1.19
C ARG A 129 6.55 -4.81 0.94
N ARG A 130 6.75 -3.87 1.87
CA ARG A 130 6.42 -2.44 1.63
C ARG A 130 7.16 -1.81 0.45
N TYR A 131 8.25 -2.42 -0.01
CA TYR A 131 9.05 -1.94 -1.15
C TYR A 131 8.79 -2.72 -2.45
N THR A 132 7.85 -3.68 -2.45
CA THR A 132 7.51 -4.40 -3.68
C THR A 132 6.54 -3.58 -4.52
N VAL A 133 6.50 -3.89 -5.81
CA VAL A 133 5.55 -3.28 -6.76
C VAL A 133 4.52 -4.32 -7.14
N ASN A 134 3.24 -4.00 -6.97
CA ASN A 134 2.15 -4.84 -7.44
C ASN A 134 1.88 -4.52 -8.92
N LEU A 135 2.22 -5.44 -9.83
CA LEU A 135 1.91 -5.30 -11.24
C LEU A 135 0.43 -5.62 -11.48
N VAL A 136 -0.36 -4.57 -11.66
CA VAL A 136 -1.81 -4.62 -11.87
C VAL A 136 -2.11 -5.16 -13.28
N VAL A 137 -1.56 -4.55 -14.33
CA VAL A 137 -1.79 -4.98 -15.72
C VAL A 137 -0.48 -5.08 -16.50
N ASP A 138 -0.33 -6.13 -17.30
CA ASP A 138 0.78 -6.31 -18.23
C ASP A 138 0.27 -6.42 -19.67
N HIS A 139 0.64 -5.44 -20.50
CA HIS A 139 0.38 -5.43 -21.95
C HIS A 139 1.67 -5.54 -22.78
N SER A 140 2.80 -5.91 -22.18
CA SER A 140 4.12 -5.95 -22.85
C SER A 140 4.18 -6.90 -24.06
N LYS A 141 3.26 -7.87 -24.13
CA LYS A 141 3.16 -8.87 -25.21
C LYS A 141 1.94 -8.65 -26.13
N THR A 142 1.15 -7.61 -25.88
CA THR A 142 -0.04 -7.31 -26.67
C THR A 142 0.35 -6.50 -27.89
N ASP A 143 -0.08 -6.93 -29.07
CA ASP A 143 0.05 -6.15 -30.30
C ASP A 143 -1.23 -5.35 -30.55
N GLY A 144 -1.10 -4.04 -30.73
CA GLY A 144 -2.23 -3.12 -30.83
C GLY A 144 -2.93 -2.82 -29.49
N ALA A 145 -4.17 -2.32 -29.58
CA ALA A 145 -4.95 -1.92 -28.41
C ALA A 145 -5.56 -3.14 -27.70
N PRO A 146 -5.56 -3.20 -26.35
CA PRO A 146 -6.18 -4.30 -25.61
C PRO A 146 -7.69 -4.35 -25.86
N VAL A 147 -8.23 -5.54 -26.13
CA VAL A 147 -9.67 -5.77 -26.27
C VAL A 147 -10.11 -6.80 -25.24
N ILE A 148 -10.81 -6.33 -24.20
CA ILE A 148 -11.28 -7.17 -23.12
C ILE A 148 -12.78 -7.39 -23.28
N VAL A 149 -13.20 -8.66 -23.31
CA VAL A 149 -14.61 -9.05 -23.32
C VAL A 149 -14.95 -9.59 -21.93
N GLU A 150 -15.74 -8.86 -21.15
CA GLU A 150 -16.22 -9.32 -19.85
C GLU A 150 -17.66 -9.82 -19.98
N LEU A 151 -17.84 -11.12 -19.77
CA LEU A 151 -19.12 -11.82 -19.93
C LEU A 151 -19.95 -11.84 -18.64
N ASN A 152 -19.32 -11.53 -17.50
CA ASN A 152 -19.97 -11.48 -16.20
C ASN A 152 -19.48 -10.21 -15.45
N PRO A 153 -20.04 -9.04 -15.79
CA PRO A 153 -19.55 -7.73 -15.35
C PRO A 153 -20.02 -7.39 -13.94
N THR A 154 -19.69 -8.23 -12.96
CA THR A 154 -19.95 -7.90 -11.54
C THR A 154 -19.16 -6.66 -11.13
N PHE A 155 -19.63 -5.95 -10.11
CA PHE A 155 -18.95 -4.75 -9.58
C PHE A 155 -17.45 -4.97 -9.34
N ALA A 156 -17.11 -6.07 -8.64
CA ALA A 156 -15.72 -6.43 -8.34
C ALA A 156 -14.90 -6.83 -9.58
N LYS A 157 -15.56 -7.40 -10.61
CA LYS A 157 -14.88 -7.73 -11.86
C LYS A 157 -14.67 -6.52 -12.75
N LEU A 158 -15.52 -5.50 -12.67
CA LEU A 158 -15.34 -4.26 -13.43
C LEU A 158 -14.27 -3.35 -12.80
N LEU A 159 -14.42 -3.04 -11.52
CA LEU A 159 -13.58 -2.08 -10.78
C LEU A 159 -12.38 -2.71 -10.08
N GLY A 160 -12.28 -4.04 -10.06
CA GLY A 160 -11.32 -4.74 -9.20
C GLY A 160 -11.81 -4.85 -7.77
N ARG A 161 -10.99 -5.44 -6.91
CA ARG A 161 -11.30 -5.62 -5.49
C ARG A 161 -10.03 -5.65 -4.66
N ILE A 162 -10.16 -5.37 -3.36
CA ILE A 162 -9.11 -5.59 -2.38
C ILE A 162 -9.41 -6.92 -1.67
N GLU A 163 -8.48 -7.87 -1.74
CA GLU A 163 -8.61 -9.13 -1.03
C GLU A 163 -8.07 -9.03 0.40
N ASN A 164 -8.57 -9.90 1.27
CA ASN A 164 -8.14 -10.01 2.65
C ASN A 164 -7.64 -11.45 2.90
N GLU A 165 -6.48 -11.58 3.54
CA GLU A 165 -5.96 -12.85 4.02
C GLU A 165 -6.28 -13.02 5.52
N SER A 166 -6.67 -14.23 5.93
CA SER A 166 -6.83 -14.55 7.34
C SER A 166 -5.48 -15.00 7.92
N ARG A 167 -4.94 -14.24 8.87
CA ARG A 167 -3.75 -14.62 9.64
C ARG A 167 -4.08 -14.52 11.13
N PHE A 168 -3.85 -15.60 11.87
CA PHE A 168 -4.14 -15.69 13.31
C PHE A 168 -5.57 -15.27 13.69
N GLY A 169 -6.55 -15.54 12.82
CA GLY A 169 -7.96 -15.18 13.05
C GLY A 169 -8.29 -13.70 12.79
N MET A 170 -7.33 -12.89 12.35
CA MET A 170 -7.56 -11.52 11.89
C MET A 170 -7.49 -11.45 10.37
N LEU A 171 -8.40 -10.69 9.76
CA LEU A 171 -8.32 -10.34 8.35
C LEU A 171 -7.30 -9.21 8.17
N LEU A 172 -6.28 -9.47 7.36
CA LEU A 172 -5.24 -8.51 6.98
C LEU A 172 -5.31 -8.28 5.48
N THR A 173 -5.06 -7.04 5.06
CA THR A 173 -4.87 -6.69 3.66
C THR A 173 -3.59 -5.88 3.49
N ASP A 174 -3.02 -5.95 2.29
CA ASP A 174 -1.89 -5.16 1.85
C ASP A 174 -2.05 -4.85 0.35
N PHE A 175 -1.23 -3.93 -0.16
CA PHE A 175 -1.36 -3.46 -1.54
C PHE A 175 -1.11 -4.56 -2.59
N THR A 176 -0.51 -5.70 -2.22
CA THR A 176 -0.31 -6.85 -3.11
C THR A 176 -1.59 -7.67 -3.31
N LEU A 177 -2.57 -7.48 -2.41
CA LEU A 177 -3.89 -8.10 -2.48
C LEU A 177 -4.92 -7.28 -3.27
N ILE A 178 -4.50 -6.16 -3.87
CA ILE A 178 -5.30 -5.43 -4.84
C ILE A 178 -5.40 -6.27 -6.13
N LYS A 179 -6.61 -6.66 -6.49
CA LYS A 179 -6.93 -7.38 -7.73
C LYS A 179 -7.55 -6.47 -8.76
N THR A 180 -7.13 -6.67 -9.99
CA THR A 180 -7.53 -5.86 -11.14
C THR A 180 -8.95 -6.16 -11.60
N GLY A 181 -9.61 -5.13 -12.09
CA GLY A 181 -10.87 -5.26 -12.83
C GLY A 181 -10.69 -5.19 -14.34
N ALA A 182 -11.77 -5.45 -15.07
CA ALA A 182 -11.85 -5.38 -16.52
C ALA A 182 -11.60 -3.95 -17.04
N LEU A 183 -11.96 -2.92 -16.28
CA LEU A 183 -11.63 -1.52 -16.63
C LEU A 183 -10.12 -1.26 -16.60
N HIS A 184 -9.41 -1.86 -15.64
CA HIS A 184 -7.95 -1.78 -15.58
C HIS A 184 -7.32 -2.50 -16.77
N ALA A 185 -7.77 -3.73 -17.03
CA ALA A 185 -7.25 -4.56 -18.12
C ALA A 185 -7.55 -3.97 -19.52
N ALA A 186 -8.65 -3.24 -19.68
CA ALA A 186 -9.01 -2.61 -20.95
C ALA A 186 -8.40 -1.21 -21.12
N ASN A 187 -7.65 -0.70 -20.14
CA ASN A 187 -7.08 0.64 -20.18
C ASN A 187 -6.08 0.76 -21.35
N GLY A 188 -6.23 1.82 -22.16
CA GLY A 188 -5.54 2.01 -23.44
C GLY A 188 -6.22 1.36 -24.65
N GLY A 189 -7.42 0.78 -24.49
CA GLY A 189 -8.09 0.06 -25.57
C GLY A 189 -9.62 0.00 -25.45
N TYR A 190 -10.17 -1.22 -25.52
CA TYR A 190 -11.60 -1.46 -25.64
C TYR A 190 -12.12 -2.45 -24.60
N LEU A 191 -13.24 -2.11 -23.97
CA LEU A 191 -13.99 -3.00 -23.10
C LEU A 191 -15.33 -3.33 -23.74
N VAL A 192 -15.55 -4.61 -24.06
CA VAL A 192 -16.81 -5.09 -24.64
C VAL A 192 -17.63 -5.76 -23.55
N LEU A 193 -18.85 -5.28 -23.35
CA LEU A 193 -19.78 -5.78 -22.35
C LEU A 193 -21.12 -6.11 -23.00
N ARG A 194 -21.80 -7.15 -22.48
CA ARG A 194 -23.21 -7.36 -22.81
C ARG A 194 -24.04 -6.40 -21.97
N ALA A 195 -24.80 -5.54 -22.64
CA ALA A 195 -25.65 -4.53 -22.03
C ALA A 195 -26.49 -5.14 -20.90
N ARG A 196 -27.26 -6.19 -21.24
CA ARG A 196 -28.10 -6.93 -20.29
C ARG A 196 -27.38 -7.26 -18.98
N ASP A 197 -26.20 -7.86 -19.05
CA ASP A 197 -25.53 -8.35 -17.84
C ASP A 197 -25.09 -7.20 -16.93
N VAL A 198 -24.63 -6.09 -17.49
CA VAL A 198 -24.24 -4.89 -16.72
C VAL A 198 -25.44 -4.30 -15.98
N PHE A 199 -26.65 -4.37 -16.57
CA PHE A 199 -27.87 -3.86 -15.94
C PHE A 199 -28.44 -4.77 -14.86
N TYR A 200 -28.35 -6.08 -15.04
CA TYR A 200 -28.85 -7.04 -14.05
C TYR A 200 -27.90 -7.19 -12.85
N GLU A 201 -26.61 -6.92 -13.04
CA GLU A 201 -25.63 -6.99 -11.95
C GLU A 201 -25.74 -5.77 -11.00
N PRO A 202 -25.94 -5.99 -9.68
CA PRO A 202 -26.06 -4.91 -8.71
C PRO A 202 -24.85 -3.97 -8.74
N LEU A 203 -25.11 -2.66 -8.78
CA LEU A 203 -24.11 -1.58 -8.76
C LEU A 203 -23.13 -1.54 -9.95
N ALA A 204 -23.13 -2.53 -10.84
CA ALA A 204 -22.21 -2.60 -11.97
C ALA A 204 -22.42 -1.44 -12.96
N TRP A 205 -23.68 -1.14 -13.28
CA TRP A 205 -24.02 -0.02 -14.15
C TRP A 205 -23.59 1.33 -13.57
N ASP A 206 -23.93 1.60 -12.31
CA ASP A 206 -23.57 2.86 -11.65
C ASP A 206 -22.04 3.02 -11.54
N ALA A 207 -21.34 1.94 -11.21
CA ALA A 207 -19.88 1.90 -11.17
C ALA A 207 -19.28 2.26 -12.53
N LEU A 208 -19.76 1.61 -13.59
CA LEU A 208 -19.30 1.87 -14.96
C LEU A 208 -19.54 3.33 -15.35
N LYS A 209 -20.76 3.86 -15.13
CA LYS A 209 -21.08 5.26 -15.43
C LYS A 209 -20.16 6.22 -14.69
N ARG A 210 -19.98 6.04 -13.37
CA ARG A 210 -19.11 6.89 -12.56
C ARG A 210 -17.67 6.88 -13.05
N SER A 211 -17.14 5.71 -13.39
CA SER A 211 -15.80 5.59 -13.95
C SER A 211 -15.66 6.28 -15.30
N MET A 212 -16.66 6.15 -16.17
CA MET A 212 -16.69 6.81 -17.49
C MET A 212 -16.83 8.34 -17.39
N ILE A 213 -17.66 8.83 -16.47
CA ILE A 213 -17.88 10.28 -16.27
C ILE A 213 -16.66 10.92 -15.60
N SER A 214 -16.11 10.29 -14.56
CA SER A 214 -14.96 10.84 -13.84
C SER A 214 -13.65 10.72 -14.62
N GLY A 215 -13.53 9.72 -15.50
CA GLY A 215 -12.28 9.38 -16.17
C GLY A 215 -11.30 8.65 -15.26
N TYR A 216 -11.75 8.10 -14.13
CA TYR A 216 -10.91 7.33 -13.20
C TYR A 216 -11.58 6.02 -12.79
N VAL A 217 -10.78 4.98 -12.56
CA VAL A 217 -11.20 3.75 -11.89
C VAL A 217 -10.76 3.79 -10.45
N ARG A 218 -11.71 3.52 -9.55
CA ARG A 218 -11.48 3.40 -8.11
C ARG A 218 -11.78 1.96 -7.71
N THR A 219 -10.78 1.29 -7.13
CA THR A 219 -11.00 -0.02 -6.53
C THR A 219 -11.72 0.18 -5.20
N GLU A 220 -13.00 -0.16 -5.17
CA GLU A 220 -13.84 -0.03 -3.99
C GLU A 220 -14.13 -1.41 -3.37
N ASP A 221 -14.22 -1.46 -2.05
CA ASP A 221 -14.73 -2.61 -1.32
C ASP A 221 -16.22 -2.42 -0.99
N ILE A 222 -17.09 -3.26 -1.56
CA ILE A 222 -18.54 -3.23 -1.31
C ILE A 222 -18.85 -3.42 0.17
N THR A 223 -18.03 -4.16 0.92
CA THR A 223 -18.27 -4.44 2.34
C THR A 223 -18.08 -3.20 3.22
N SER A 224 -17.28 -2.23 2.76
CA SER A 224 -17.14 -0.93 3.41
C SER A 224 -18.40 -0.08 3.25
N ARG A 225 -19.10 -0.19 2.12
CA ARG A 225 -20.36 0.54 1.84
C ARG A 225 -21.56 -0.02 2.59
N THR A 226 -21.59 -1.31 2.91
CA THR A 226 -22.70 -1.95 3.64
C THR A 226 -22.54 -1.89 5.16
N GLY A 227 -21.45 -1.32 5.66
CA GLY A 227 -21.21 -1.11 7.10
C GLY A 227 -20.83 -2.38 7.88
N PHE A 228 -20.58 -3.50 7.20
CA PHE A 228 -20.19 -4.77 7.83
C PHE A 228 -18.67 -5.01 7.84
N GLY A 229 -17.87 -4.11 7.26
CA GLY A 229 -16.40 -4.18 7.29
C GLY A 229 -15.79 -3.41 8.47
N ALA A 230 -15.40 -4.11 9.54
CA ALA A 230 -14.79 -3.51 10.74
C ALA A 230 -13.25 -3.36 10.67
N THR A 231 -12.64 -3.55 9.50
CA THR A 231 -11.19 -3.47 9.29
C THR A 231 -10.83 -2.24 8.46
N LYS A 232 -9.80 -1.50 8.88
CA LYS A 232 -9.19 -0.45 8.05
C LYS A 232 -8.86 -1.08 6.68
N THR A 233 -9.53 -0.61 5.64
CA THR A 233 -9.26 -1.04 4.27
C THR A 233 -8.29 -0.07 3.61
N LEU A 234 -7.62 -0.52 2.56
CA LEU A 234 -6.73 0.34 1.77
C LEU A 234 -7.58 1.31 0.95
N ASP A 235 -7.09 2.54 0.79
CA ASP A 235 -7.68 3.55 -0.09
C ASP A 235 -6.70 3.84 -1.23
N PRO A 236 -6.62 2.98 -2.26
CA PRO A 236 -5.69 3.16 -3.36
C PRO A 236 -6.05 4.39 -4.18
N GLU A 237 -5.03 5.08 -4.67
CA GLU A 237 -5.22 6.23 -5.53
C GLU A 237 -5.99 5.85 -6.81
N PRO A 238 -6.97 6.66 -7.27
CA PRO A 238 -7.72 6.37 -8.49
C PRO A 238 -6.82 6.34 -9.73
N ILE A 239 -6.99 5.33 -10.59
CA ILE A 239 -6.19 5.19 -11.81
C ILE A 239 -6.89 5.90 -12.97
N PRO A 240 -6.22 6.78 -13.72
CA PRO A 240 -6.78 7.41 -14.92
C PRO A 240 -7.22 6.37 -15.96
N LEU A 241 -8.40 6.56 -16.53
CA LEU A 241 -8.96 5.70 -17.57
C LEU A 241 -8.89 6.38 -18.94
N ASP A 242 -8.32 5.66 -19.89
CA ASP A 242 -8.33 5.97 -21.32
C ASP A 242 -8.76 4.72 -22.10
N LEU A 243 -10.07 4.50 -22.23
CA LEU A 243 -10.62 3.35 -22.95
C LEU A 243 -11.96 3.66 -23.60
N LYS A 244 -12.35 2.79 -24.54
CA LYS A 244 -13.65 2.83 -25.22
C LYS A 244 -14.51 1.65 -24.78
N VAL A 245 -15.70 1.93 -24.26
CA VAL A 245 -16.66 0.88 -23.88
C VAL A 245 -17.62 0.62 -25.03
N VAL A 246 -17.78 -0.66 -25.38
CA VAL A 246 -18.74 -1.15 -26.37
C VAL A 246 -19.79 -1.98 -25.66
N LEU A 247 -21.02 -1.49 -25.62
CA LEU A 247 -22.16 -2.25 -25.13
C LEU A 247 -22.85 -2.99 -26.28
N VAL A 248 -23.02 -4.29 -26.12
CA VAL A 248 -23.74 -5.15 -27.08
C VAL A 248 -25.05 -5.60 -26.44
N GLY A 249 -26.18 -5.28 -27.08
CA GLY A 249 -27.51 -5.55 -26.53
C GLY A 249 -28.60 -5.55 -27.60
N SER A 250 -29.84 -5.85 -27.17
CA SER A 250 -31.01 -5.72 -28.03
C SER A 250 -31.40 -4.25 -28.21
N PRO A 251 -32.16 -3.93 -29.28
CA PRO A 251 -32.72 -2.59 -29.47
C PRO A 251 -33.58 -2.12 -28.28
N ASP A 252 -34.33 -3.03 -27.67
CA ASP A 252 -35.20 -2.70 -26.53
C ASP A 252 -34.40 -2.14 -25.35
N ILE A 253 -33.30 -2.82 -24.96
CA ILE A 253 -32.42 -2.37 -23.88
C ILE A 253 -31.84 -0.99 -24.20
N TYR A 254 -31.44 -0.74 -25.45
CA TYR A 254 -30.92 0.57 -25.85
C TYR A 254 -31.96 1.69 -25.62
N TYR A 255 -33.20 1.47 -26.05
CA TYR A 255 -34.24 2.49 -25.89
C TYR A 255 -34.67 2.64 -24.43
N ASP A 256 -34.74 1.56 -23.67
CA ASP A 256 -35.01 1.64 -22.23
C ASP A 256 -33.98 2.53 -21.54
N LEU A 257 -32.69 2.37 -21.84
CA LEU A 257 -31.63 3.20 -21.26
C LEU A 257 -31.68 4.65 -21.68
N LEU A 258 -31.96 4.90 -22.95
CA LEU A 258 -32.07 6.26 -23.46
C LEU A 258 -33.19 7.05 -22.77
N HIS A 259 -34.26 6.38 -22.33
CA HIS A 259 -35.38 7.03 -21.65
C HIS A 259 -35.26 7.03 -20.11
N LEU A 260 -34.69 5.97 -19.53
CA LEU A 260 -34.62 5.80 -18.08
C LEU A 260 -33.37 6.42 -17.44
N ASP A 261 -32.31 6.65 -18.22
CA ASP A 261 -31.03 7.13 -17.71
C ASP A 261 -30.54 8.36 -18.49
N GLU A 262 -30.59 9.52 -17.83
CA GLU A 262 -30.20 10.81 -18.42
C GLU A 262 -28.72 10.86 -18.84
N ASP A 263 -27.85 10.12 -18.15
CA ASP A 263 -26.42 10.12 -18.44
C ASP A 263 -26.11 9.27 -19.69
N PHE A 264 -26.97 8.30 -20.03
CA PHE A 264 -26.69 7.29 -21.06
C PHE A 264 -26.33 7.93 -22.40
N GLY A 265 -27.13 8.89 -22.87
CA GLY A 265 -26.89 9.58 -24.14
C GLY A 265 -25.63 10.45 -24.13
N SER A 266 -25.17 10.89 -22.95
CA SER A 266 -23.95 11.68 -22.81
C SER A 266 -22.68 10.80 -22.86
N ILE A 267 -22.77 9.60 -22.28
CA ILE A 267 -21.67 8.62 -22.23
C ILE A 267 -21.57 7.85 -23.55
N PHE A 268 -22.69 7.32 -24.04
CA PHE A 268 -22.77 6.48 -25.24
C PHE A 268 -23.30 7.26 -26.44
N LYS A 269 -22.43 8.05 -27.06
CA LYS A 269 -22.79 8.97 -28.16
C LYS A 269 -22.97 8.29 -29.51
N VAL A 270 -22.39 7.11 -29.70
CA VAL A 270 -22.36 6.41 -30.99
C VAL A 270 -23.20 5.16 -30.91
N LYS A 271 -24.22 5.08 -31.76
CA LYS A 271 -25.06 3.90 -31.95
C LYS A 271 -24.63 3.18 -33.24
N ALA A 272 -24.33 1.89 -33.15
CA ALA A 272 -24.05 1.04 -34.30
C ALA A 272 -25.13 -0.05 -34.38
N ASP A 273 -26.10 0.15 -35.27
CA ASP A 273 -27.19 -0.81 -35.48
C ASP A 273 -26.80 -1.84 -36.55
N PHE A 274 -26.99 -3.11 -36.22
CA PHE A 274 -26.92 -4.19 -37.19
C PHE A 274 -28.28 -4.34 -37.87
N VAL A 275 -28.29 -4.34 -39.19
CA VAL A 275 -29.51 -4.56 -39.97
C VAL A 275 -29.86 -6.05 -39.94
N SER A 276 -31.14 -6.37 -39.71
CA SER A 276 -31.64 -7.76 -39.71
C SER A 276 -31.80 -8.34 -41.11
N GLU A 277 -31.80 -7.48 -42.13
CA GLU A 277 -31.99 -7.82 -43.52
C GLU A 277 -30.86 -7.24 -44.37
N MET A 278 -30.49 -7.96 -45.43
CA MET A 278 -29.51 -7.48 -46.41
C MET A 278 -30.00 -7.78 -47.83
N PRO A 279 -29.71 -6.91 -48.81
CA PRO A 279 -30.05 -7.16 -50.20
C PRO A 279 -29.44 -8.48 -50.67
N ARG A 280 -30.24 -9.29 -51.35
CA ARG A 280 -29.80 -10.57 -51.92
C ARG A 280 -28.94 -10.33 -53.15
N THR A 281 -27.63 -10.24 -52.96
CA THR A 281 -26.61 -10.12 -54.01
C THR A 281 -25.67 -11.31 -53.94
N ASN A 282 -25.04 -11.70 -55.07
CA ASN A 282 -24.09 -12.83 -55.09
C ASN A 282 -22.96 -12.67 -54.05
N ASP A 283 -22.46 -11.46 -53.82
CA ASP A 283 -21.43 -11.19 -52.81
C ASP A 283 -21.95 -11.43 -51.37
N ASN A 284 -23.16 -10.97 -51.06
CA ASN A 284 -23.79 -11.21 -49.75
C ASN A 284 -24.13 -12.69 -49.54
N GLU A 285 -24.53 -13.42 -50.58
CA GLU A 285 -24.75 -14.87 -50.50
C GLU A 285 -23.46 -15.61 -50.15
N ILE A 286 -22.34 -15.27 -50.81
CA ILE A 286 -21.02 -15.85 -50.52
C ILE A 286 -20.58 -15.55 -49.08
N ARG A 287 -20.72 -14.29 -48.65
CA ARG A 287 -20.39 -13.88 -47.27
C ARG A 287 -21.27 -14.58 -46.23
N ALA A 288 -22.56 -14.75 -46.50
CA ALA A 288 -23.48 -15.45 -45.60
C ALA A 288 -23.10 -16.93 -45.42
N VAL A 289 -22.79 -17.62 -46.53
CA VAL A 289 -22.32 -19.02 -46.50
C VAL A 289 -21.00 -19.11 -45.73
N HIS A 290 -20.07 -18.18 -45.95
CA HIS A 290 -18.80 -18.14 -45.24
C HIS A 290 -18.98 -17.96 -43.72
N CYS A 291 -19.79 -16.98 -43.29
CA CYS A 291 -20.12 -16.78 -41.88
C CYS A 291 -20.78 -18.03 -41.25
N HIS A 292 -21.67 -18.70 -42.00
CA HIS A 292 -22.31 -19.90 -41.49
C HIS A 292 -21.34 -21.07 -41.33
N ALA A 293 -20.36 -21.20 -42.25
CA ALA A 293 -19.30 -22.20 -42.16
C ALA A 293 -18.33 -21.95 -40.98
N LEU A 294 -18.00 -20.68 -40.71
CA LEU A 294 -17.18 -20.30 -39.55
C LEU A 294 -17.87 -20.64 -38.23
N ARG A 295 -19.16 -20.27 -38.08
CA ARG A 295 -19.95 -20.64 -36.89
C ARG A 295 -19.96 -22.15 -36.64
N ARG A 296 -20.08 -22.97 -37.68
CA ARG A 296 -20.06 -24.44 -37.54
C ARG A 296 -18.70 -25.00 -37.09
N ARG A 297 -17.59 -24.35 -37.43
CA ARG A 297 -16.26 -24.76 -36.97
C ARG A 297 -16.04 -24.43 -35.49
N GLU A 298 -16.58 -23.32 -35.01
CA GLU A 298 -16.48 -22.94 -33.58
C GLU A 298 -17.45 -23.71 -32.67
N THR A 299 -18.57 -24.20 -33.20
CA THR A 299 -19.55 -25.00 -32.45
C THR A 299 -19.37 -26.52 -32.60
N ALA A 300 -18.34 -26.99 -33.31
CA ALA A 300 -18.06 -28.42 -33.39
C ALA A 300 -17.46 -28.90 -32.05
N PRO A 301 -18.06 -29.87 -31.36
CA PRO A 301 -17.42 -30.46 -30.18
C PRO A 301 -16.15 -31.19 -30.62
N VAL A 302 -15.08 -31.01 -29.85
CA VAL A 302 -13.86 -31.84 -29.91
C VAL A 302 -14.21 -33.29 -29.60
#